data_AF-A0A7W0S4F4-F1
#
_entry.id   AF-A0A7W0S4F4-F1
#
_cell.length_a   1.000
_cell.length_b   1.000
_cell.length_c   1.000
_cell.angle_alpha   90.00
_cell.angle_beta   90.00
_cell.angle_gamma   90.00
#
_symmetry.space_group_name_H-M   'P 1'
#
loop_
_entity.id
_entity.type
_entity.pdbx_description
1 polymer ?
#
loop_
_entity_poly.entity_id
_entity_poly.type
_entity_poly.pdbx_seq_one_letter_code
_entity_poly.pdbx_strand_id
1 'polypeptide(L)'
;MAESVFELFDEYAAAYARGERPRAHVYLERAGEGADELARLLEGYVQAALVPAPDEDTIALVGAWLEGQPPLVELRARRGLRVEDVVEALVKGLGLDGAKRAKVKRYYQRLEGGLLEPAGVAQTVWGVLGRLVPGAQEAAAWRPREVAGAAAYLRVSDAESAPALAGGRANPATQELDEIDRLFLSGG
;
A
#
# COMPACT_ATOMS: atom_id res chain seq x y z
N MET A 1 20.85 -32.78 -0.65
CA MET A 1 20.12 -33.84 -1.39
C MET A 1 18.88 -33.18 -1.94
N ALA A 2 18.62 -33.30 -3.23
CA ALA A 2 17.38 -32.78 -3.81
C ALA A 2 16.21 -33.59 -3.26
N GLU A 3 15.16 -32.92 -2.80
CA GLU A 3 13.90 -33.56 -2.45
C GLU A 3 13.16 -33.97 -3.74
N SER A 4 12.29 -34.98 -3.66
CA SER A 4 11.58 -35.47 -4.82
C SER A 4 10.67 -34.38 -5.39
N VAL A 5 10.69 -34.18 -6.71
CA VAL A 5 9.82 -33.23 -7.43
C VAL A 5 8.34 -33.46 -7.08
N PHE A 6 7.92 -34.72 -6.97
CA PHE A 6 6.52 -35.06 -6.62
C PHE A 6 6.17 -34.73 -5.17
N GLU A 7 7.11 -34.89 -4.22
CA GLU A 7 6.88 -34.53 -2.82
C GLU A 7 6.74 -33.01 -2.65
N LEU A 8 7.59 -32.24 -3.35
CA LEU A 8 7.51 -30.78 -3.36
C LEU A 8 6.24 -30.26 -4.04
N PHE A 9 5.80 -30.94 -5.10
CA PHE A 9 4.54 -30.65 -5.76
C PHE A 9 3.34 -30.91 -4.84
N ASP A 10 3.28 -32.06 -4.18
CA ASP A 10 2.20 -32.41 -3.25
C ASP A 10 2.17 -31.44 -2.04
N GLU A 11 3.33 -31.05 -1.53
CA GLU A 11 3.46 -30.06 -0.46
C GLU A 11 2.89 -28.69 -0.89
N TYR A 12 3.25 -28.22 -2.09
CA TYR A 12 2.75 -26.97 -2.65
C TYR A 12 1.23 -27.04 -2.89
N ALA A 13 0.74 -28.12 -3.50
CA ALA A 13 -0.68 -28.32 -3.79
C ALA A 13 -1.52 -28.38 -2.50
N ALA A 14 -1.01 -29.05 -1.46
CA ALA A 14 -1.66 -29.09 -0.16
C ALA A 14 -1.72 -27.71 0.51
N ALA A 15 -0.66 -26.91 0.42
CA ALA A 15 -0.67 -25.53 0.92
C ALA A 15 -1.67 -24.65 0.16
N TYR A 16 -1.65 -24.73 -1.18
CA TYR A 16 -2.57 -23.98 -2.02
C TYR A 16 -4.04 -24.37 -1.75
N ALA A 17 -4.34 -25.66 -1.57
CA ALA A 17 -5.67 -26.17 -1.26
C ALA A 17 -6.19 -25.70 0.13
N ARG A 18 -5.31 -25.39 1.07
CA ARG A 18 -5.67 -24.78 2.37
C ARG A 18 -5.96 -23.27 2.27
N GLY A 19 -5.84 -22.69 1.07
CA GLY A 19 -5.98 -21.24 0.85
C GLY A 19 -4.71 -20.45 1.16
N GLU A 20 -3.59 -21.13 1.44
CA GLU A 20 -2.30 -20.47 1.62
C GLU A 20 -1.78 -19.96 0.26
N ARG A 21 -0.86 -18.98 0.30
CA ARG A 21 -0.14 -18.47 -0.88
C ARG A 21 1.32 -18.88 -0.81
N PRO A 22 1.64 -20.18 -1.03
CA PRO A 22 3.02 -20.66 -1.02
C PRO A 22 3.85 -19.96 -2.09
N ARG A 23 5.10 -19.60 -1.76
CA ARG A 23 6.00 -18.92 -2.68
C ARG A 23 6.72 -19.95 -3.56
N ALA A 24 6.37 -20.03 -4.84
CA ALA A 24 6.90 -21.05 -5.76
C ALA A 24 8.44 -21.12 -5.80
N HIS A 25 9.14 -19.99 -5.71
CA HIS A 25 10.62 -19.97 -5.75
C HIS A 25 11.27 -20.83 -4.65
N VAL A 26 10.66 -20.91 -3.46
CA VAL A 26 11.18 -21.70 -2.33
C VAL A 26 11.18 -23.19 -2.66
N TYR A 27 10.16 -23.65 -3.37
CA TYR A 27 10.02 -25.05 -3.78
C TYR A 27 10.95 -25.38 -4.95
N LEU A 28 11.13 -24.45 -5.89
CA LEU A 28 12.04 -24.60 -7.02
C LEU A 28 13.51 -24.67 -6.57
N GLU A 29 13.91 -23.86 -5.60
CA GLU A 29 15.25 -23.92 -5.00
C GLU A 29 15.52 -25.26 -4.31
N ARG A 30 14.51 -25.81 -3.60
CA ARG A 30 14.59 -27.14 -2.96
C ARG A 30 14.67 -28.30 -3.97
N ALA A 31 14.04 -28.14 -5.13
CA ALA A 31 14.04 -29.15 -6.19
C ALA A 31 15.40 -29.31 -6.89
N GLY A 32 16.27 -28.28 -6.85
CA GLY A 32 17.60 -28.33 -7.46
C GLY A 32 17.52 -28.66 -8.95
N GLU A 33 18.13 -29.78 -9.37
CA GLU A 33 18.11 -30.25 -10.77
C GLU A 33 16.68 -30.54 -11.29
N GLY A 34 15.72 -30.81 -10.41
CA GLY A 34 14.30 -31.03 -10.74
C GLY A 34 13.47 -29.75 -10.87
N ALA A 35 14.07 -28.56 -10.75
CA ALA A 35 13.32 -27.29 -10.73
C ALA A 35 12.49 -27.07 -12.00
N ASP A 36 13.01 -27.37 -13.18
CA ASP A 36 12.28 -27.18 -14.46
C ASP A 36 11.10 -28.15 -14.62
N GLU A 37 11.19 -29.33 -14.02
CA GLU A 37 10.09 -30.29 -13.98
C GLU A 37 9.02 -29.85 -12.99
N LEU A 38 9.42 -29.44 -11.80
CA LEU A 38 8.53 -28.90 -10.78
C LEU A 38 7.80 -27.64 -11.30
N ALA A 39 8.51 -26.73 -11.97
CA ALA A 39 7.93 -25.51 -12.53
C ALA A 39 6.76 -25.82 -13.49
N ARG A 40 6.93 -26.82 -14.36
CA ARG A 40 5.88 -27.25 -15.30
C ARG A 40 4.66 -27.84 -14.59
N LEU A 41 4.89 -28.64 -13.55
CA LEU A 41 3.81 -29.20 -12.73
C LEU A 41 3.05 -28.11 -11.97
N LEU A 42 3.77 -27.17 -11.36
CA LEU A 42 3.19 -26.04 -10.65
C LEU A 42 2.38 -25.13 -11.57
N GLU A 43 2.88 -24.83 -12.78
CA GLU A 43 2.16 -24.03 -13.77
C GLU A 43 0.83 -24.70 -14.17
N GLY A 44 0.86 -25.99 -14.51
CA GLY A 44 -0.34 -26.75 -14.86
C GLY A 44 -1.35 -26.80 -13.71
N TYR A 45 -0.87 -26.99 -12.49
CA TYR A 45 -1.72 -27.00 -11.30
C TYR A 45 -2.35 -25.64 -11.02
N VAL A 46 -1.59 -24.53 -11.08
CA VAL A 46 -2.13 -23.19 -10.84
C VAL A 46 -3.16 -22.81 -11.91
N GLN A 47 -2.97 -23.21 -13.16
CA GLN A 47 -3.95 -22.97 -14.22
C GLN A 47 -5.23 -23.80 -14.06
N ALA A 48 -5.11 -25.05 -13.58
CA ALA A 48 -6.24 -25.96 -13.42
C ALA A 48 -6.96 -25.79 -12.07
N ALA A 49 -6.26 -25.34 -11.04
CA ALA A 49 -6.83 -25.07 -9.73
C ALA A 49 -7.89 -23.99 -9.89
N LEU A 50 -9.13 -24.31 -9.53
CA LEU A 50 -10.20 -23.34 -9.41
C LEU A 50 -9.68 -22.18 -8.58
N VAL A 51 -9.43 -21.03 -9.22
CA VAL A 51 -8.98 -19.82 -8.54
C VAL A 51 -9.97 -19.59 -7.41
N PRO A 52 -9.54 -19.68 -6.12
CA PRO A 52 -10.44 -19.41 -5.02
C PRO A 52 -11.09 -18.05 -5.26
N ALA A 53 -12.40 -17.96 -5.10
CA ALA A 53 -13.08 -16.69 -5.28
C ALA A 53 -12.33 -15.62 -4.47
N PRO A 54 -11.96 -14.48 -5.08
CA PRO A 54 -11.23 -13.45 -4.38
C PRO A 54 -12.02 -13.07 -3.13
N ASP A 55 -11.32 -12.90 -2.01
CA ASP A 55 -11.97 -12.43 -0.80
C ASP A 55 -12.56 -11.02 -0.99
N GLU A 56 -13.47 -10.65 -0.10
CA GLU A 56 -14.20 -9.38 -0.22
C GLU A 56 -13.26 -8.17 -0.19
N ASP A 57 -12.11 -8.25 0.49
CA ASP A 57 -11.11 -7.18 0.58
C ASP A 57 -10.36 -7.02 -0.76
N THR A 58 -10.03 -8.13 -1.43
CA THR A 58 -9.45 -8.14 -2.78
C THR A 58 -10.43 -7.53 -3.79
N ILE A 59 -11.72 -7.90 -3.70
CA ILE A 59 -12.76 -7.30 -4.54
C ILE A 59 -12.88 -5.79 -4.28
N ALA A 60 -12.83 -5.37 -3.01
CA ALA A 60 -12.89 -3.96 -2.63
C ALA A 60 -11.71 -3.16 -3.19
N LEU A 61 -10.50 -3.72 -3.06
CA LEU A 61 -9.27 -3.11 -3.53
C LEU A 61 -9.28 -2.93 -5.05
N VAL A 62 -9.67 -3.97 -5.79
CA VAL A 62 -9.80 -3.90 -7.25
C VAL A 62 -10.92 -2.93 -7.67
N GLY A 63 -12.05 -2.92 -6.96
CA GLY A 63 -13.14 -1.97 -7.20
C GLY A 63 -12.68 -0.51 -7.04
N ALA A 64 -12.03 -0.19 -5.93
CA ALA A 64 -11.47 1.14 -5.69
C ALA A 64 -10.44 1.54 -6.76
N TRP A 65 -9.59 0.60 -7.20
CA TRP A 65 -8.64 0.83 -8.29
C TRP A 65 -9.34 1.17 -9.62
N LEU A 66 -10.39 0.44 -9.98
CA LEU A 66 -11.15 0.69 -11.20
C LEU A 66 -11.86 2.05 -11.16
N GLU A 67 -12.34 2.46 -10.00
CA GLU A 67 -12.98 3.76 -9.76
C GLU A 67 -11.97 4.90 -9.59
N GLY A 68 -10.68 4.61 -9.55
CA GLY A 68 -9.62 5.60 -9.29
C GLY A 68 -9.64 6.16 -7.87
N GLN A 69 -10.33 5.49 -6.95
CA GLN A 69 -10.41 5.87 -5.54
C GLN A 69 -9.25 5.27 -4.73
N PRO A 70 -8.74 5.98 -3.70
CA PRO A 70 -7.76 5.44 -2.78
C PRO A 70 -8.34 4.24 -2.00
N PRO A 71 -7.72 3.04 -2.07
CA PRO A 71 -8.31 1.82 -1.51
C PRO A 71 -8.33 1.78 0.03
N LEU A 72 -7.47 2.56 0.70
CA LEU A 72 -7.34 2.51 2.16
C LEU A 72 -8.60 2.95 2.92
N VAL A 73 -9.38 3.91 2.37
CA VAL A 73 -10.63 4.37 3.00
C VAL A 73 -11.63 3.23 3.08
N GLU A 74 -11.82 2.53 1.95
CA GLU A 74 -12.79 1.45 1.80
C GLU A 74 -12.41 0.25 2.67
N LEU A 75 -11.13 -0.15 2.62
CA LEU A 75 -10.60 -1.24 3.44
C LEU A 75 -10.76 -0.95 4.95
N ARG A 76 -10.51 0.29 5.38
CA ARG A 76 -10.72 0.69 6.79
C ARG A 76 -12.21 0.67 7.16
N ALA A 77 -13.07 1.22 6.30
CA ALA A 77 -14.51 1.30 6.53
C ALA A 77 -15.15 -0.07 6.69
N ARG A 78 -14.75 -1.05 5.87
CA ARG A 78 -15.21 -2.46 5.96
C ARG A 78 -14.85 -3.12 7.27
N ARG A 79 -13.73 -2.73 7.88
CA ARG A 79 -13.32 -3.21 9.21
C ARG A 79 -13.97 -2.44 10.36
N GLY A 80 -14.80 -1.44 10.08
CA GLY A 80 -15.44 -0.60 11.10
C GLY A 80 -14.45 0.24 11.91
N LEU A 81 -13.22 0.40 11.44
CA LEU A 81 -12.15 1.07 12.16
C LEU A 81 -12.28 2.59 12.00
N ARG A 82 -12.14 3.32 13.11
CA ARG A 82 -12.05 4.78 13.06
C ARG A 82 -10.63 5.19 12.70
N VAL A 83 -10.49 6.36 12.10
CA VAL A 83 -9.18 6.98 11.83
C VAL A 83 -8.34 7.06 13.12
N GLU A 84 -8.98 7.35 14.25
CA GLU A 84 -8.28 7.42 15.54
C GLU A 84 -7.70 6.10 16.02
N ASP A 85 -8.38 4.98 15.74
CA ASP A 85 -7.92 3.66 16.14
C ASP A 85 -6.66 3.29 15.35
N VAL A 86 -6.64 3.63 14.06
CA VAL A 86 -5.48 3.42 13.18
C VAL A 86 -4.32 4.31 13.60
N VAL A 87 -4.57 5.59 13.89
CA VAL A 87 -3.53 6.53 14.35
C VAL A 87 -2.93 6.09 15.69
N GLU A 88 -3.76 5.63 16.62
CA GLU A 88 -3.28 5.11 17.90
C GLU A 88 -2.41 3.86 17.72
N ALA A 89 -2.84 2.93 16.87
CA ALA A 89 -2.06 1.74 16.54
C ALA A 89 -0.75 2.08 15.81
N LEU A 90 -0.73 3.11 14.97
CA LEU A 90 0.49 3.62 14.34
C LEU A 90 1.46 4.22 15.36
N VAL A 91 0.97 5.09 16.24
CA VAL A 91 1.80 5.71 17.30
C VAL A 91 2.40 4.62 18.21
N LYS A 92 1.58 3.66 18.65
CA LYS A 92 2.03 2.55 19.51
C LYS A 92 2.97 1.60 18.77
N GLY A 93 2.62 1.22 17.54
CA GLY A 93 3.35 0.23 16.75
C GLY A 93 4.71 0.72 16.24
N LEU A 94 4.87 2.03 16.10
CA LEU A 94 6.12 2.67 15.69
C LEU A 94 6.91 3.26 16.88
N GLY A 95 6.40 3.13 18.10
CA GLY A 95 7.04 3.66 19.32
C GLY A 95 7.16 5.18 19.33
N LEU A 96 6.25 5.89 18.67
CA LEU A 96 6.29 7.35 18.55
C LEU A 96 5.77 8.02 19.83
N ASP A 97 6.27 9.22 20.10
CA ASP A 97 5.73 10.06 21.18
C ASP A 97 4.27 10.42 20.90
N GLY A 98 3.42 10.28 21.91
CA GLY A 98 2.01 10.67 21.86
C GLY A 98 1.80 12.15 21.53
N ALA A 99 2.77 13.02 21.84
CA ALA A 99 2.74 14.43 21.43
C ALA A 99 2.70 14.59 19.89
N LYS A 100 3.22 13.61 19.14
CA LYS A 100 3.24 13.63 17.68
C LYS A 100 2.01 12.99 17.02
N ARG A 101 1.04 12.50 17.81
CA ARG A 101 -0.22 11.88 17.34
C ARG A 101 -0.97 12.75 16.32
N ALA A 102 -1.05 14.06 16.56
CA ALA A 102 -1.73 14.99 15.66
C ALA A 102 -1.06 15.06 14.27
N LYS A 103 0.28 14.94 14.22
CA LYS A 103 1.05 14.92 12.97
C LYS A 103 0.86 13.60 12.24
N VAL A 104 0.93 12.46 12.93
CA VAL A 104 0.63 11.13 12.37
C VAL A 104 -0.78 11.09 11.78
N LYS A 105 -1.79 11.60 12.51
CA LYS A 105 -3.16 11.70 11.99
C LYS A 105 -3.23 12.46 10.68
N ARG A 106 -2.55 13.60 10.59
CA ARG A 106 -2.56 14.44 9.39
C ARG A 106 -1.91 13.73 8.20
N TYR A 107 -0.80 13.04 8.41
CA TYR A 107 -0.15 12.24 7.35
C TYR A 107 -0.98 11.03 6.93
N TYR A 108 -1.55 10.31 7.90
CA TYR A 108 -2.40 9.16 7.62
C TYR A 108 -3.63 9.55 6.81
N GLN A 109 -4.31 10.65 7.17
CA GLN A 109 -5.46 11.14 6.39
C GLN A 109 -5.07 11.58 4.98
N ARG A 110 -3.86 12.11 4.78
CA ARG A 110 -3.34 12.42 3.44
C ARG A 110 -3.04 11.17 2.64
N LEU A 111 -2.46 10.14 3.26
CA LEU A 111 -2.22 8.84 2.65
C LEU A 111 -3.53 8.16 2.27
N GLU A 112 -4.47 8.12 3.20
CA GLU A 112 -5.80 7.56 3.03
C GLU A 112 -6.57 8.28 1.92
N GLY A 113 -6.46 9.61 1.83
CA GLY A 113 -7.07 10.41 0.77
C GLY A 113 -6.31 10.41 -0.57
N GLY A 114 -5.22 9.65 -0.71
CA GLY A 114 -4.40 9.63 -1.93
C GLY A 114 -3.65 10.93 -2.23
N LEU A 115 -3.53 11.83 -1.24
CA LEU A 115 -2.79 13.10 -1.31
C LEU A 115 -1.30 12.95 -0.92
N LEU A 116 -0.88 11.72 -0.61
CA LEU A 116 0.48 11.33 -0.33
C LEU A 116 0.84 10.19 -1.25
N GLU A 117 2.02 10.26 -1.86
CA GLU A 117 2.53 9.21 -2.73
C GLU A 117 2.80 7.93 -1.92
N PRO A 118 2.12 6.80 -2.20
CA PRO A 118 2.30 5.58 -1.41
C PRO A 118 3.73 5.03 -1.44
N ALA A 119 4.47 5.27 -2.53
CA ALA A 119 5.89 4.89 -2.65
C ALA A 119 6.79 5.59 -1.62
N GLY A 120 6.44 6.81 -1.20
CA GLY A 120 7.21 7.62 -0.26
C GLY A 120 6.99 7.25 1.21
N VAL A 121 6.16 6.25 1.50
CA VAL A 121 5.83 5.81 2.86
C VAL A 121 6.68 4.59 3.24
N ALA A 122 7.30 4.63 4.41
CA ALA A 122 8.19 3.59 4.89
C ALA A 122 7.49 2.23 5.08
N GLN A 123 8.21 1.13 4.77
CA GLN A 123 7.71 -0.24 4.91
C GLN A 123 7.23 -0.58 6.33
N THR A 124 7.80 0.05 7.36
CA THR A 124 7.39 -0.12 8.76
C THR A 124 5.97 0.39 9.01
N VAL A 125 5.56 1.51 8.39
CA VAL A 125 4.19 2.04 8.44
C VAL A 125 3.23 1.05 7.78
N TRP A 126 3.57 0.56 6.58
CA TRP A 126 2.78 -0.46 5.87
C TRP A 126 2.70 -1.78 6.64
N GLY A 127 3.75 -2.15 7.36
CA GLY A 127 3.76 -3.32 8.24
C GLY A 127 2.79 -3.19 9.43
N VAL A 128 2.65 -2.00 10.00
CA VAL A 128 1.66 -1.74 11.06
C VAL A 128 0.25 -1.71 10.46
N LEU A 129 0.05 -1.04 9.32
CA LEU A 129 -1.25 -0.97 8.65
C LEU A 129 -1.75 -2.35 8.20
N GLY A 130 -0.89 -3.19 7.61
CA GLY A 130 -1.24 -4.53 7.17
C GLY A 130 -1.70 -5.46 8.29
N ARG A 131 -1.32 -5.19 9.55
CA ARG A 131 -1.83 -5.93 10.72
C ARG A 131 -3.24 -5.53 11.13
N LEU A 132 -3.65 -4.29 10.82
CA LEU A 132 -4.96 -3.75 11.17
C LEU A 132 -5.97 -3.93 10.03
N VAL A 133 -5.49 -3.77 8.80
CA VAL A 133 -6.27 -3.75 7.58
C VAL A 133 -5.57 -4.69 6.59
N PRO A 134 -6.04 -5.94 6.47
CA PRO A 134 -5.62 -6.83 5.38
C PRO A 134 -5.83 -6.14 4.03
N GLY A 135 -4.91 -6.30 3.08
CA GLY A 135 -4.95 -5.57 1.80
C GLY A 135 -4.25 -4.19 1.83
N ALA A 136 -3.83 -3.69 3.00
CA ALA A 136 -3.18 -2.38 3.09
C ALA A 136 -1.77 -2.36 2.48
N GLN A 137 -1.07 -3.49 2.39
CA GLN A 137 0.24 -3.53 1.72
C GLN A 137 0.09 -3.47 0.21
N GLU A 138 -0.93 -4.14 -0.32
CA GLU A 138 -1.32 -4.14 -1.72
C GLU A 138 -1.78 -2.74 -2.15
N ALA A 139 -2.40 -1.99 -1.24
CA ALA A 139 -2.72 -0.58 -1.44
C ALA A 139 -1.48 0.31 -1.68
N ALA A 140 -0.27 -0.09 -1.26
CA ALA A 140 0.95 0.66 -1.55
C ALA A 140 1.31 0.68 -3.05
N ALA A 141 0.80 -0.28 -3.82
CA ALA A 141 0.94 -0.32 -5.27
C ALA A 141 -0.04 0.63 -6.00
N TRP A 142 -1.03 1.18 -5.28
CA TRP A 142 -1.95 2.15 -5.86
C TRP A 142 -1.19 3.40 -6.31
N ARG A 143 -1.56 3.91 -7.48
CA ARG A 143 -1.13 5.21 -7.97
C ARG A 143 -2.37 6.00 -8.36
N PRO A 144 -2.41 7.31 -8.08
CA PRO A 144 -3.44 8.16 -8.64
C PRO A 144 -3.43 7.99 -10.16
N ARG A 145 -4.60 7.73 -10.76
CA ARG A 145 -4.70 7.75 -12.22
C ARG A 145 -4.38 9.17 -12.67
N GLU A 146 -3.32 9.36 -13.45
CA GLU A 146 -3.03 10.66 -14.05
C GLU A 146 -4.24 11.05 -14.90
N VAL A 147 -5.00 12.02 -14.41
CA VAL A 147 -6.03 12.66 -15.21
C VAL A 147 -5.27 13.44 -16.27
N ALA A 148 -5.21 12.89 -17.49
CA ALA A 148 -4.70 13.63 -18.65
C ALA A 148 -5.43 14.97 -18.69
N GLY A 149 -4.69 16.03 -18.34
CA GLY A 149 -5.27 17.32 -18.00
C GLY A 149 -6.14 17.85 -19.12
N ALA A 150 -7.46 17.86 -18.91
CA ALA A 150 -8.30 18.82 -19.58
C ALA A 150 -7.91 20.20 -19.02
N ALA A 151 -7.15 20.96 -19.82
CA ALA A 151 -6.80 22.33 -19.52
C ALA A 151 -8.07 23.18 -19.30
N ALA A 152 -8.44 23.40 -18.04
CA ALA A 152 -9.46 24.35 -17.61
C ALA A 152 -9.11 24.70 -16.15
N TYR A 153 -8.68 25.91 -15.77
CA TYR A 153 -9.09 27.24 -16.21
C TYR A 153 -7.88 28.20 -16.22
N LEU A 154 -7.55 28.78 -17.37
CA LEU A 154 -6.84 30.05 -17.43
C LEU A 154 -7.91 31.15 -17.56
N ARG A 155 -8.31 31.78 -16.45
CA ARG A 155 -9.02 33.07 -16.53
C ARG A 155 -7.95 34.16 -16.66
N VAL A 156 -7.58 34.47 -17.90
CA VAL A 156 -7.03 35.78 -18.22
C VAL A 156 -8.17 36.77 -18.17
N SER A 157 -8.17 37.60 -17.13
CA SER A 157 -8.79 38.91 -17.16
C SER A 157 -7.75 39.85 -16.59
N ASP A 158 -7.10 40.56 -17.51
CA ASP A 158 -6.11 41.58 -17.24
C ASP A 158 -6.66 42.65 -16.30
N ALA A 159 -5.84 42.94 -15.29
CA ALA A 159 -5.46 44.26 -14.82
C ALA A 159 -6.55 45.35 -14.71
N GLU A 160 -6.93 45.69 -13.48
CA GLU A 160 -6.70 47.06 -12.96
C GLU A 160 -6.90 47.15 -11.42
N SER A 161 -5.85 47.63 -10.75
CA SER A 161 -5.81 48.42 -9.50
C SER A 161 -5.83 47.79 -8.08
N ALA A 162 -4.70 48.07 -7.39
CA ALA A 162 -4.47 48.32 -5.94
C ALA A 162 -4.08 47.16 -4.99
N PRO A 163 -3.38 47.44 -3.86
CA PRO A 163 -2.01 47.95 -3.75
C PRO A 163 -1.07 46.94 -3.06
N ALA A 164 0.24 47.17 -3.17
CA ALA A 164 1.28 46.35 -2.57
C ALA A 164 1.22 46.36 -1.03
N LEU A 165 0.65 45.31 -0.44
CA LEU A 165 0.93 44.94 0.95
C LEU A 165 2.21 44.10 0.96
N ALA A 166 3.33 44.80 1.21
CA ALA A 166 4.57 44.18 1.65
C ALA A 166 4.35 43.57 3.05
N GLY A 167 3.69 42.41 3.10
CA GLY A 167 3.66 41.52 4.26
C GLY A 167 4.79 40.51 4.11
N GLY A 168 5.79 40.59 4.98
CA GLY A 168 7.04 39.85 4.88
C GLY A 168 6.82 38.37 4.55
N ARG A 169 7.46 37.91 3.46
CA ARG A 169 7.78 36.50 3.28
C ARG A 169 8.74 36.13 4.40
N ALA A 170 8.19 35.69 5.53
CA ALA A 170 8.93 34.83 6.43
C ALA A 170 9.33 33.61 5.59
N ASN A 171 10.62 33.58 5.24
CA ASN A 171 11.27 32.40 4.71
C ASN A 171 10.97 31.28 5.73
N PRO A 172 10.18 30.24 5.41
CA PRO A 172 9.97 29.17 6.36
C PRO A 172 11.34 28.53 6.53
N ALA A 173 11.93 28.77 7.70
CA ALA A 173 13.13 28.12 8.16
C ALA A 173 13.03 26.64 7.83
N THR A 174 14.12 26.10 7.30
CA THR A 174 14.39 24.69 7.13
C THR A 174 13.95 23.95 8.40
N GLN A 175 12.70 23.49 8.46
CA GLN A 175 12.23 22.63 9.52
C GLN A 175 13.00 21.33 9.29
N GLU A 176 13.91 21.03 10.21
CA GLU A 176 14.60 19.74 10.20
C GLU A 176 13.55 18.64 10.05
N LEU A 177 13.68 17.85 8.98
CA LEU A 177 12.77 16.74 8.71
C LEU A 177 12.73 15.83 9.93
N ASP A 178 11.59 15.83 10.61
CA ASP A 178 11.33 15.05 11.82
C ASP A 178 11.24 13.57 11.46
N GLU A 179 11.29 12.71 12.47
CA GLU A 179 11.19 11.25 12.30
C GLU A 179 9.90 10.83 11.57
N ILE A 180 8.80 11.56 11.78
CA ILE A 180 7.52 11.31 11.08
C ILE A 180 7.60 11.72 9.61
N ASP A 181 8.29 12.81 9.31
CA ASP A 181 8.46 13.24 7.93
C ASP A 181 9.25 12.19 7.14
N ARG A 182 10.24 11.56 7.77
CA ARG A 182 10.97 10.43 7.17
C ARG A 182 10.08 9.20 6.94
N LEU A 183 9.20 8.89 7.89
CA LEU A 183 8.30 7.74 7.77
C LEU A 183 7.26 7.88 6.66
N PHE A 184 6.85 9.11 6.33
CA PHE A 184 5.77 9.36 5.36
C PHE A 184 6.22 10.03 4.05
N LEU A 185 7.45 10.56 3.97
CA LEU A 185 7.94 11.31 2.81
C LEU A 185 9.30 10.82 2.26
N SER A 186 10.00 9.89 2.92
CA SER A 186 11.34 9.44 2.48
C SER A 186 11.46 7.94 2.22
N GLY A 187 10.35 7.26 1.90
CA GLY A 187 10.36 5.85 1.51
C GLY A 187 11.16 5.65 0.22
N GLY A 188 12.20 4.82 0.33
CA GLY A 188 12.91 4.16 -0.76
C GLY A 188 12.96 2.66 -0.47
#